data_AF-A0A172TX07-F1
#
_entry.id   AF-A0A172TX07-F1
#
_cell.length_a   1.000
_cell.length_b   1.000
_cell.length_c   1.000
_cell.angle_alpha   90.00
_cell.angle_beta   90.00
_cell.angle_gamma   90.00
#
_symmetry.space_group_name_H-M   'P 1'
#
loop_
_entity.id
_entity.type
_entity.pdbx_description
1 polymer ?
#
loop_
_entity_poly.entity_id
_entity_poly.type
_entity_poly.pdbx_seq_one_letter_code
_entity_poly.pdbx_strand_id
1 'polypeptide(L)'
;MFEADFMQHMMTYGEFKALDKYTQVAVTQEEGTIIGKRIDNDDLLILYQVDHFYVELCYLDDLSEIYAMYHTESDKLLEPYLETIDISELF
;
A
#
# COMPACT_ATOMS: atom_id res chain seq x y z
N MET A 1 10.42 -21.19 -29.72
CA MET A 1 9.15 -20.47 -29.87
C MET A 1 8.82 -19.93 -28.49
N PHE A 2 9.15 -18.66 -28.26
CA PHE A 2 9.06 -17.97 -26.97
C PHE A 2 7.77 -17.16 -26.95
N GLU A 3 6.69 -17.73 -26.42
CA GLU A 3 5.53 -16.99 -25.93
C GLU A 3 4.91 -17.84 -24.82
N ALA A 4 5.50 -17.78 -23.63
CA ALA A 4 4.84 -18.22 -22.41
C ALA A 4 4.57 -16.96 -21.60
N ASP A 5 3.41 -16.37 -21.88
CA ASP A 5 2.58 -15.55 -21.01
C ASP A 5 3.30 -14.63 -20.00
N PHE A 6 3.50 -13.38 -20.39
CA PHE A 6 3.52 -12.23 -19.47
C PHE A 6 2.10 -11.97 -18.92
N MET A 7 1.44 -12.99 -18.38
CA MET A 7 0.29 -12.74 -17.51
C MET A 7 0.89 -12.38 -16.16
N GLN A 8 1.07 -11.08 -15.93
CA GLN A 8 1.26 -10.54 -14.59
C GLN A 8 0.08 -11.07 -13.77
N HIS A 9 0.33 -12.03 -12.86
CA HIS A 9 -0.70 -12.58 -12.00
C HIS A 9 -1.11 -11.47 -11.05
N MET A 10 -2.23 -10.83 -11.37
CA MET A 10 -2.80 -9.78 -10.55
C MET A 10 -3.23 -10.38 -9.21
N MET A 11 -2.65 -9.86 -8.14
CA MET A 11 -2.95 -10.33 -6.81
C MET A 11 -4.33 -9.86 -6.40
N THR A 12 -5.21 -10.81 -6.10
CA THR A 12 -6.50 -10.51 -5.50
C THR A 12 -6.34 -10.21 -4.01
N TYR A 13 -7.23 -9.40 -3.46
CA TYR A 13 -7.26 -9.12 -2.02
C TYR A 13 -7.42 -10.40 -1.18
N GLY A 14 -8.16 -11.39 -1.70
CA GLY A 14 -8.32 -12.69 -1.05
C GLY A 14 -7.03 -13.49 -0.96
N GLU A 15 -6.24 -13.51 -2.04
CA GLU A 15 -4.91 -14.14 -2.05
C GLU A 15 -3.95 -13.43 -1.10
N PHE A 16 -3.91 -12.09 -1.14
CA PHE A 16 -3.09 -11.30 -0.22
C PHE A 16 -3.40 -11.61 1.25
N LYS A 17 -4.68 -11.64 1.62
CA LYS A 17 -5.11 -11.97 2.99
C LYS A 17 -4.75 -13.38 3.45
N ALA A 18 -4.57 -14.31 2.51
CA ALA A 18 -4.19 -15.69 2.81
C ALA A 18 -2.69 -15.84 3.11
N LEU A 19 -1.87 -14.86 2.73
CA LEU A 19 -0.45 -14.82 3.05
C LEU A 19 -0.23 -14.58 4.55
N ASP A 20 0.93 -15.00 5.06
CA ASP A 20 1.37 -14.59 6.38
C ASP A 20 1.78 -13.10 6.39
N LYS A 21 1.84 -12.49 7.58
CA LYS A 21 2.11 -11.06 7.72
C LYS A 21 3.46 -10.62 7.13
N TYR A 22 4.49 -11.46 7.23
CA TYR A 22 5.81 -11.11 6.70
C TYR A 22 5.76 -11.05 5.18
N THR A 23 5.11 -12.03 4.55
CA THR A 23 4.93 -12.05 3.10
C THR A 23 4.02 -10.92 2.62
N GLN A 24 2.95 -10.57 3.36
CA GLN A 24 2.10 -9.42 3.03
C GLN A 24 2.88 -8.10 3.00
N VAL A 25 3.75 -7.88 3.99
CA VAL A 25 4.62 -6.70 4.05
C VAL A 25 5.60 -6.69 2.87
N ALA A 26 6.26 -7.82 2.60
CA ALA A 26 7.21 -7.93 1.49
C ALA A 26 6.54 -7.61 0.14
N VAL A 27 5.39 -8.22 -0.14
CA VAL A 27 4.59 -7.94 -1.35
C VAL A 27 4.22 -6.46 -1.43
N THR A 28 3.75 -5.88 -0.32
CA THR A 28 3.38 -4.45 -0.29
C THR A 28 4.56 -3.54 -0.63
N GLN A 29 5.76 -3.85 -0.12
CA GLN A 29 6.95 -3.04 -0.35
C GLN A 29 7.58 -3.26 -1.74
N GLU A 30 7.50 -4.48 -2.28
CA GLU A 30 8.12 -4.87 -3.56
C GLU A 30 7.22 -4.60 -4.77
N GLU A 31 5.92 -4.86 -4.63
CA GLU A 31 4.95 -4.77 -5.73
C GLU A 31 4.02 -3.56 -5.61
N GLY A 32 3.90 -2.97 -4.41
CA GLY A 32 3.02 -1.85 -4.16
C GLY A 32 3.54 -0.53 -4.73
N THR A 33 2.62 0.28 -5.29
CA THR A 33 2.89 1.66 -5.68
C THR A 33 2.53 2.61 -4.54
N ILE A 34 3.47 3.43 -4.09
CA ILE A 34 3.19 4.44 -3.05
C ILE A 34 2.22 5.49 -3.60
N ILE A 35 1.07 5.65 -2.95
CA ILE A 35 0.06 6.68 -3.27
C ILE A 35 0.26 7.91 -2.40
N GLY A 36 0.66 7.72 -1.16
CA GLY A 36 0.74 8.82 -0.21
C GLY A 36 1.55 8.46 1.03
N LYS A 37 1.99 9.52 1.72
CA LYS A 37 2.69 9.43 3.00
C LYS A 37 2.11 10.49 3.93
N ARG A 38 1.89 10.14 5.19
CA ARG A 38 1.51 11.09 6.23
C ARG A 38 2.24 10.79 7.52
N ILE A 39 2.39 11.81 8.36
CA ILE A 39 2.87 11.67 9.73
C ILE A 39 1.66 11.79 10.65
N ASP A 40 1.51 10.85 11.58
CA ASP A 40 0.44 10.85 12.57
C ASP A 40 1.03 10.47 13.94
N ASN A 41 1.03 11.40 14.90
CA ASN A 41 1.66 11.24 16.21
C ASN A 41 3.12 10.74 16.16
N ASP A 42 3.94 11.34 15.29
CA ASP A 42 5.34 10.97 15.03
C ASP A 42 5.56 9.62 14.32
N ASP A 43 4.49 8.85 14.06
CA ASP A 43 4.58 7.65 13.23
C ASP A 43 4.48 8.02 11.75
N LEU A 44 5.28 7.33 10.93
CA LEU A 44 5.21 7.45 9.48
C LEU A 44 4.26 6.40 8.91
N LEU A 45 3.22 6.88 8.24
CA LEU A 45 2.23 6.03 7.58
C LEU A 45 2.41 6.18 6.07
N ILE A 46 2.55 5.04 5.39
CA ILE A 46 2.70 4.99 3.93
C ILE A 46 1.56 4.17 3.37
N LEU A 47 0.78 4.77 2.47
CA LEU A 47 -0.27 4.12 1.72
C LEU A 47 0.26 3.62 0.39
N TYR A 48 0.05 2.34 0.14
CA TYR A 48 0.38 1.64 -1.08
C TYR A 48 -0.89 1.21 -1.81
N GLN A 49 -0.84 1.25 -3.15
CA GLN A 49 -1.73 0.49 -4.01
C GLN A 49 -1.06 -0.82 -4.37
N VAL A 50 -1.71 -1.95 -4.08
CA VAL A 50 -1.30 -3.26 -4.58
C VAL A 50 -2.43 -3.71 -5.50
N ASP A 51 -2.18 -3.69 -6.81
CA ASP A 51 -3.17 -3.92 -7.87
C ASP A 51 -4.48 -3.12 -7.67
N HIS A 52 -5.52 -3.76 -7.15
CA HIS A 52 -6.87 -3.21 -7.01
C HIS A 52 -7.29 -2.93 -5.56
N PHE A 53 -6.36 -3.00 -4.61
CA PHE A 53 -6.61 -2.73 -3.20
C PHE A 53 -5.52 -1.86 -2.58
N TYR A 54 -5.76 -1.41 -1.36
CA TYR A 54 -4.90 -0.49 -0.65
C TYR A 54 -4.34 -1.14 0.61
N VAL A 55 -3.07 -0.84 0.90
CA VAL A 55 -2.37 -1.27 2.11
C VAL A 55 -1.68 -0.07 2.74
N GLU A 56 -1.95 0.20 4.01
CA GLU A 56 -1.24 1.19 4.81
C GLU A 56 -0.26 0.47 5.74
N LEU A 57 1.02 0.82 5.63
CA LEU A 57 2.06 0.38 6.56
C LEU A 57 2.38 1.51 7.53
N CYS A 58 2.33 1.20 8.83
CA CYS A 58 2.67 2.12 9.90
C CYS A 58 4.05 1.78 10.43
N TYR A 59 4.96 2.74 10.30
CA TYR A 59 6.33 2.66 10.77
C TYR A 59 6.47 3.43 12.07
N LEU A 60 7.17 2.83 13.04
CA LEU A 60 7.77 3.60 14.12
C LEU A 60 8.78 4.58 13.51
N ASP A 61 9.01 5.70 14.21
CA ASP A 61 9.98 6.75 13.86
C ASP A 61 11.20 6.19 13.11
N ASP A 62 11.64 6.89 12.06
CA ASP A 62 12.77 6.58 11.19
C ASP A 62 12.68 5.43 10.14
N LEU A 63 11.50 4.83 9.90
CA LEU A 63 11.29 3.68 8.97
C LEU A 63 11.91 2.35 9.45
N SER A 64 12.42 2.25 10.68
CA SER A 64 13.10 1.03 11.15
C SER A 64 12.18 -0.17 11.37
N GLU A 65 10.94 0.04 11.80
CA GLU A 65 10.04 -1.06 12.19
C GLU A 65 8.59 -0.82 11.78
N ILE A 66 8.00 -1.79 11.07
CA ILE A 66 6.56 -1.81 10.79
C ILE A 66 5.86 -2.43 12.00
N TYR A 67 5.08 -1.63 12.72
CA TYR A 67 4.35 -2.10 13.90
C TYR A 67 2.87 -2.42 13.60
N ALA A 68 2.31 -1.85 12.52
CA ALA A 68 0.94 -2.10 12.10
C ALA A 68 0.80 -2.09 10.57
N MET A 69 -0.25 -2.78 10.11
CA MET A 69 -0.64 -2.84 8.72
C MET A 69 -2.16 -2.89 8.64
N TYR A 70 -2.73 -2.06 7.78
CA TYR A 70 -4.15 -2.02 7.45
C TYR A 70 -4.32 -2.25 5.95
N HIS A 71 -5.34 -2.99 5.55
CA HIS A 71 -5.59 -3.26 4.14
C HIS A 71 -7.09 -3.31 3.84
N THR A 72 -7.49 -2.87 2.65
CA THR A 72 -8.90 -2.83 2.23
C THR A 72 -9.04 -2.75 0.71
N GLU A 73 -10.15 -3.26 0.17
CA GLU A 73 -10.57 -3.02 -1.21
C GLU A 73 -11.35 -1.70 -1.38
N SER A 74 -11.79 -1.07 -0.28
CA SER A 74 -12.51 0.20 -0.37
C SER A 74 -11.55 1.39 -0.38
N ASP A 75 -12.00 2.50 -0.96
CA ASP A 75 -11.32 3.79 -0.94
C ASP A 75 -11.19 4.45 0.44
N LYS A 76 -11.83 3.94 1.50
CA LYS A 76 -11.75 4.51 2.85
C LYS A 76 -10.33 4.78 3.38
N LEU A 77 -9.33 3.96 3.05
CA LEU A 77 -7.94 4.24 3.48
C LEU A 77 -7.33 5.45 2.76
N LEU A 78 -7.89 5.90 1.64
CA LEU A 78 -7.46 7.10 0.94
C LEU A 78 -7.93 8.38 1.64
N GLU A 79 -9.04 8.35 2.40
CA GLU A 79 -9.66 9.57 2.96
C GLU A 79 -8.66 10.48 3.70
N PRO A 80 -7.78 9.98 4.61
CA PRO A 80 -6.80 10.82 5.30
C PRO A 80 -5.71 11.40 4.38
N TYR A 81 -5.48 10.77 3.22
CA TYR A 81 -4.46 11.19 2.25
C TYR A 81 -5.01 12.21 1.26
N LEU A 82 -6.31 12.19 0.96
CA LEU A 82 -6.94 13.18 0.09
C LEU A 82 -6.79 14.61 0.63
N GLU A 83 -6.78 14.78 1.95
CA GLU A 83 -6.54 16.08 2.59
C GLU A 83 -5.09 16.59 2.40
N THR A 84 -4.16 15.71 2.06
CA THR A 84 -2.74 16.03 1.87
C THR A 84 -2.36 16.27 0.41
N ILE A 85 -3.23 15.92 -0.54
CA ILE A 85 -2.99 16.13 -1.97
C ILE A 85 -3.27 17.59 -2.31
N ASP A 86 -2.22 18.34 -2.60
CA ASP A 86 -2.34 19.71 -3.10
C ASP A 86 -2.83 19.70 -4.56
N ILE A 87 -4.12 19.97 -4.76
CA ILE A 87 -4.76 20.07 -6.08
C ILE A 87 -4.70 21.49 -6.67
N SER A 88 -4.00 22.44 -6.02
CA SER A 88 -3.94 23.82 -6.48
C SER A 88 -3.28 23.97 -7.85
N GLU A 89 -2.42 23.03 -8.25
CA GLU A 89 -1.76 23.04 -9.56
C GLU A 89 -2.64 22.51 -10.71
N LEU A 90 -3.88 22.10 -10.45
CA LEU A 90 -4.80 21.60 -11.48
C LEU A 90 -5.70 22.69 -12.11
N PHE A 91 -5.58 23.96 -11.68
CA PHE A 91 -6.44 25.06 -12.12
C PHE A 91 -5.68 26.30 -12.59
#